data_AF-A0A068SJS7-F1
#
_entry.id   AF-A0A068SJS7-F1
#
_cell.length_a   1.000
_cell.length_b   1.000
_cell.length_c   1.000
_cell.angle_alpha   90.00
_cell.angle_beta   90.00
_cell.angle_gamma   90.00
#
_symmetry.space_group_name_H-M   'P 1'
#
loop_
_entity.id
_entity.type
_entity.pdbx_description
1 polymer ?
#
loop_
_entity_poly.entity_id
_entity_poly.type
_entity_poly.pdbx_seq_one_letter_code
_entity_poly.pdbx_strand_id
1 'polypeptide(L)'
;IMVLPREGLKDHKGNELVYDKVYYVGEQDFYVPKDEKGNFKKYETAGDAYQDVLQVMRTLTPSHIVFNGAVGALTGENALKAEVGDRVLIVHSQANRDTRPHLIGG
;
A
#
# COMPACT_ATOMS: atom_id res chain seq x y z
N ILE A 1 -7.63 -10.11 0.45
CA ILE A 1 -8.83 -10.71 1.08
C ILE A 1 -8.55 -10.96 2.55
N MET A 2 -9.52 -10.73 3.43
CA MET A 2 -9.43 -11.10 4.84
C MET A 2 -10.51 -12.13 5.14
N VAL A 3 -10.12 -13.30 5.66
CA VAL A 3 -11.05 -14.36 6.08
C VAL A 3 -11.10 -14.32 7.61
N LEU A 4 -12.21 -13.82 8.15
CA LEU A 4 -12.38 -13.70 9.59
C LEU A 4 -12.74 -15.06 10.21
N PRO A 5 -12.27 -15.35 11.44
CA PRO A 5 -12.81 -16.45 12.23
C PRO A 5 -14.32 -16.28 12.41
N ARG A 6 -15.06 -17.39 12.49
CA ARG A 6 -16.53 -17.35 12.66
C ARG A 6 -16.97 -16.59 13.92
N GLU A 7 -16.12 -16.58 14.95
CA GLU A 7 -16.35 -15.91 16.24
C GLU A 7 -15.68 -14.53 16.34
N GLY A 8 -15.11 -14.00 15.25
CA GLY A 8 -14.38 -12.73 15.27
C GLY A 8 -12.94 -12.84 15.76
N LEU A 9 -12.27 -11.69 15.89
CA LEU A 9 -10.87 -11.60 16.35
C LEU A 9 -10.80 -11.72 17.88
N LYS A 10 -9.73 -12.36 18.37
CA LYS A 10 -9.45 -12.50 19.80
C LYS A 10 -8.02 -12.07 20.12
N ASP A 11 -7.80 -11.57 21.33
CA ASP A 11 -6.46 -11.27 21.84
C ASP A 11 -5.71 -12.54 22.29
N HIS A 12 -4.47 -12.39 22.79
CA HIS A 12 -3.65 -13.51 23.25
C HIS A 12 -4.19 -14.25 24.50
N LYS A 13 -5.18 -13.69 25.19
CA LYS A 13 -5.86 -14.29 26.36
C LYS A 13 -7.23 -14.87 25.99
N GLY A 14 -7.66 -14.72 24.74
CA GLY A 14 -8.95 -15.20 24.24
C GLY A 14 -10.11 -14.22 24.42
N ASN A 15 -9.87 -12.97 24.82
CA ASN A 15 -10.93 -11.96 24.89
C ASN A 15 -11.26 -11.43 23.49
N GLU A 16 -12.50 -10.99 23.28
CA GLU A 16 -12.93 -10.40 22.01
C GLU A 16 -12.16 -9.12 21.67
N LEU A 17 -11.72 -9.00 20.41
CA LEU A 17 -11.07 -7.82 19.86
C LEU A 17 -11.94 -7.25 18.74
N VAL A 18 -12.89 -6.41 19.14
CA VAL A 18 -13.84 -5.76 18.23
C VAL A 18 -13.26 -4.43 17.73
N TYR A 19 -13.44 -4.13 16.45
CA TYR A 19 -13.09 -2.86 15.83
C TYR A 19 -14.35 -2.10 15.40
N ASP A 20 -14.31 -0.79 15.51
CA ASP A 20 -15.40 0.11 15.14
C ASP A 20 -15.26 0.57 13.68
N LYS A 21 -14.01 0.65 13.19
CA LYS A 21 -13.67 0.98 11.80
C LYS A 21 -12.60 0.04 11.27
N VAL A 22 -12.63 -0.19 9.96
CA VAL A 22 -11.59 -0.93 9.24
C VAL A 22 -11.14 -0.16 8.01
N TYR A 23 -9.83 -0.07 7.82
CA TYR A 23 -9.21 0.45 6.60
C TYR A 23 -8.34 -0.61 5.96
N TYR A 24 -8.33 -0.62 4.63
CA TYR A 24 -7.38 -1.40 3.85
C TYR A 24 -6.42 -0.45 3.14
N VAL A 25 -5.13 -0.66 3.37
CA VAL A 25 -4.03 0.09 2.76
C VAL A 25 -3.25 -0.86 1.85
N GLY A 26 -3.38 -0.63 0.56
CA GLY A 26 -2.56 -1.30 -0.44
C GLY A 26 -1.33 -0.46 -0.73
N GLU A 27 -0.14 -0.99 -0.44
CA GLU A 27 1.12 -0.38 -0.83
C GLU A 27 1.63 -1.00 -2.13
N GLN A 28 2.01 -0.14 -3.07
CA GLN A 28 2.51 -0.55 -4.38
C GLN A 28 3.86 0.09 -4.67
N ASP A 29 4.85 -0.74 -5.00
CA ASP A 29 6.11 -0.33 -5.59
C ASP A 29 5.99 -0.31 -7.13
N PHE A 30 6.23 0.86 -7.74
CA PHE A 30 6.19 1.06 -9.19
C PHE A 30 7.59 1.22 -9.77
N TYR A 31 7.83 0.59 -10.92
CA TYR A 31 9.07 0.67 -11.68
C TYR A 31 8.82 1.33 -13.03
N VAL A 32 8.76 2.66 -13.05
CA VAL A 32 8.54 3.43 -14.29
C VAL A 32 9.89 3.75 -14.94
N PRO A 33 10.14 3.31 -16.19
CA PRO A 33 11.40 3.59 -16.88
C PRO A 33 11.67 5.08 -17.07
N LYS A 34 12.96 5.45 -17.09
CA LYS A 34 13.43 6.82 -17.36
C LYS A 34 14.28 6.88 -18.63
N ASP A 35 14.30 8.04 -19.29
CA ASP A 35 15.20 8.35 -20.38
C ASP A 35 16.60 8.76 -19.87
N GLU A 36 17.54 9.01 -20.79
CA GLU A 36 18.91 9.43 -20.48
C GLU A 36 18.97 10.78 -19.73
N LYS A 37 17.92 11.58 -19.81
CA LYS A 37 17.78 12.88 -19.12
C LYS A 37 17.08 12.75 -17.77
N GLY A 38 16.65 11.54 -17.39
CA GLY A 38 15.98 11.25 -16.12
C GLY A 38 14.45 11.45 -16.13
N ASN A 39 13.84 11.75 -17.28
CA ASN A 39 12.38 11.89 -17.39
C ASN A 39 11.70 10.52 -17.52
N PHE A 40 10.50 10.36 -16.97
CA PHE A 40 9.73 9.14 -17.14
C PHE A 40 9.29 8.94 -18.59
N LYS A 41 9.55 7.73 -19.13
CA LYS A 41 9.18 7.36 -20.49
C LYS A 41 7.68 7.07 -20.58
N LYS A 42 7.10 7.39 -21.74
CA LYS A 42 5.74 7.01 -22.15
C LYS A 42 5.84 6.01 -23.29
N TYR A 43 4.88 5.10 -23.36
CA TYR A 43 4.80 4.04 -24.36
C TYR A 43 3.40 4.04 -24.97
N GLU A 44 3.29 3.68 -26.24
CA GLU A 44 2.00 3.60 -26.94
C GLU A 44 1.22 2.34 -26.54
N THR A 45 1.93 1.22 -26.37
CA THR A 45 1.34 -0.04 -25.94
C THR A 45 2.08 -0.64 -24.74
N ALA A 46 1.42 -1.60 -24.07
CA ALA A 46 2.05 -2.36 -22.99
C ALA A 46 3.21 -3.25 -23.49
N GLY A 47 3.17 -3.69 -24.75
CA GLY A 47 4.23 -4.51 -25.34
C GLY A 47 5.53 -3.72 -25.51
N ASP A 48 5.43 -2.46 -25.93
CA ASP A 48 6.59 -1.57 -26.14
C ASP A 48 7.33 -1.28 -24.83
N ALA A 49 6.58 -1.21 -23.72
CA ALA A 49 7.14 -0.95 -22.39
C ALA A 49 7.85 -2.16 -21.76
N TYR A 50 7.57 -3.38 -22.24
CA TYR A 50 7.86 -4.60 -21.49
C TYR A 50 9.34 -4.78 -21.15
N GLN A 51 10.23 -4.60 -22.13
CA GLN A 51 11.68 -4.78 -21.92
C GLN A 51 12.24 -3.74 -20.95
N ASP A 52 11.86 -2.48 -21.11
CA ASP A 52 12.34 -1.39 -20.26
C ASP A 52 11.81 -1.53 -18.83
N VAL A 53 10.53 -1.89 -18.66
CA VAL A 53 9.94 -2.18 -17.35
C VAL A 53 10.66 -3.35 -16.68
N LEU A 54 10.91 -4.45 -17.39
CA LEU A 54 11.68 -5.57 -16.86
C LEU A 54 13.10 -5.14 -16.44
N GLN A 55 13.75 -4.29 -17.22
CA GLN A 55 15.08 -3.78 -16.90
C GLN A 55 15.07 -2.97 -15.60
N VAL A 56 14.11 -2.05 -15.41
CA VAL A 56 14.05 -1.26 -14.17
C VAL A 56 13.60 -2.08 -12.97
N MET A 57 12.70 -3.06 -13.14
CA MET A 57 12.33 -3.99 -12.06
C MET A 57 13.54 -4.76 -11.54
N ARG A 58 14.44 -5.20 -12.43
CA ARG A 58 15.67 -5.91 -12.06
C ARG A 58 16.66 -5.07 -11.24
N THR A 59 16.51 -3.75 -11.21
CA THR A 59 17.33 -2.87 -10.35
C THR A 59 16.92 -2.91 -8.88
N LEU A 60 15.74 -3.47 -8.57
CA LEU A 60 15.15 -3.52 -7.23
C LEU A 60 14.93 -2.14 -6.59
N THR A 61 15.05 -1.07 -7.38
CA THR A 61 14.86 0.32 -6.95
C THR A 61 13.56 0.84 -7.55
N PRO A 62 12.47 0.89 -6.77
CA PRO A 62 11.22 1.43 -7.27
C PRO A 62 11.34 2.94 -7.49
N SER A 63 10.71 3.39 -8.57
CA SER A 63 10.58 4.82 -8.87
C SER A 63 9.61 5.53 -7.93
N HIS A 64 8.58 4.82 -7.47
CA HIS A 64 7.57 5.31 -6.53
C HIS A 64 7.12 4.16 -5.64
N ILE A 65 6.84 4.48 -4.38
CA ILE A 65 6.13 3.60 -3.45
C ILE A 65 4.96 4.41 -2.92
N VAL A 66 3.74 3.92 -3.13
CA VAL A 66 2.52 4.68 -2.83
C VAL A 66 1.47 3.83 -2.13
N PHE A 67 0.68 4.47 -1.29
CA PHE A 67 -0.56 3.90 -0.77
C PHE A 67 -1.71 4.19 -1.72
N ASN A 68 -2.57 3.19 -1.93
CA ASN A 68 -3.81 3.25 -2.70
C ASN A 68 -3.64 3.89 -4.11
N GLY A 69 -2.49 3.62 -4.74
CA GLY A 69 -2.26 3.87 -6.17
C GLY A 69 -1.66 5.23 -6.54
N ALA A 70 -1.57 6.21 -5.63
CA ALA A 70 -0.98 7.52 -5.94
C ALA A 70 -0.32 8.21 -4.74
N VAL A 71 0.62 9.11 -5.02
CA VAL A 71 1.20 9.99 -3.99
C VAL A 71 0.09 10.86 -3.41
N GLY A 72 -0.09 10.80 -2.09
CA GLY A 72 -1.14 11.58 -1.42
C GLY A 72 -2.56 11.01 -1.56
N ALA A 73 -2.74 9.78 -2.05
CA ALA A 73 -4.09 9.20 -2.21
C ALA A 73 -4.89 9.14 -0.90
N LEU A 74 -4.21 9.01 0.24
CA LEU A 74 -4.81 8.95 1.58
C LEU A 74 -4.56 10.22 2.40
N THR A 75 -4.52 11.39 1.76
CA THR A 75 -4.32 12.69 2.43
C THR A 75 -5.40 13.71 2.05
N GLY A 76 -5.38 14.88 2.71
CA GLY A 76 -6.34 15.95 2.46
C GLY A 76 -7.77 15.52 2.72
N GLU A 77 -8.66 15.72 1.75
CA GLU A 77 -10.06 15.31 1.84
C GLU A 77 -10.24 13.79 1.95
N ASN A 78 -9.26 13.02 1.45
CA ASN A 78 -9.24 11.55 1.47
C ASN A 78 -8.49 10.99 2.69
N ALA A 79 -8.11 11.83 3.65
CA ALA A 79 -7.44 11.37 4.86
C ALA A 79 -8.31 10.38 5.63
N LEU A 80 -7.67 9.34 6.18
CA LEU A 80 -8.34 8.38 7.06
C LEU A 80 -8.81 9.10 8.33
N LYS A 81 -10.03 8.82 8.77
CA LYS A 81 -10.66 9.49 9.93
C LYS A 81 -10.98 8.48 11.04
N ALA A 82 -10.77 8.91 12.28
CA ALA A 82 -11.17 8.21 13.49
C ALA A 82 -11.46 9.25 14.57
N GLU A 83 -12.23 8.87 15.58
CA GLU A 83 -12.51 9.67 16.76
C GLU A 83 -11.76 9.10 17.98
N VAL A 84 -11.53 9.93 18.99
CA VAL A 84 -10.91 9.47 20.24
C VAL A 84 -11.80 8.40 20.86
N GLY A 85 -11.23 7.21 21.06
CA GLY A 85 -11.94 6.03 21.58
C GLY A 85 -12.30 4.99 20.52
N ASP A 86 -12.24 5.32 19.23
CA ASP A 86 -12.44 4.34 18.16
C ASP A 86 -11.35 3.26 18.17
N ARG A 87 -11.75 2.00 18.02
CA ARG A 87 -10.85 0.88 17.72
C ARG A 87 -10.78 0.70 16.21
N VAL A 88 -9.62 0.94 15.62
CA VAL A 88 -9.44 0.89 14.15
C VAL A 88 -8.56 -0.28 13.76
N LEU A 89 -9.07 -1.17 12.90
CA LEU A 89 -8.29 -2.21 12.25
C LEU A 89 -7.71 -1.68 10.94
N ILE A 90 -6.38 -1.68 10.80
CA ILE A 90 -5.70 -1.32 9.55
C ILE A 90 -5.09 -2.59 8.96
N VAL A 91 -5.68 -3.06 7.86
CA VAL A 91 -5.10 -4.16 7.07
C VAL A 91 -4.14 -3.54 6.07
N HIS A 92 -2.86 -3.89 6.16
CA HIS A 92 -1.82 -3.41 5.26
C HIS A 92 -1.31 -4.57 4.38
N SER A 93 -1.22 -4.36 3.06
CA SER A 93 -0.64 -5.34 2.16
C SER A 93 0.45 -4.76 1.28
N GLN A 94 1.48 -5.55 1.05
CA GLN A 94 2.50 -5.34 0.04
C GLN A 94 2.73 -6.71 -0.62
N ALA A 95 2.59 -6.79 -1.95
CA ALA A 95 2.62 -8.06 -2.68
C ALA A 95 4.01 -8.48 -3.23
N ASN A 96 4.97 -7.57 -3.32
CA ASN A 96 6.23 -7.74 -4.05
C ASN A 96 7.51 -7.37 -3.25
N ARG A 97 7.42 -6.49 -2.27
CA ARG A 97 8.56 -5.91 -1.54
C ARG A 97 8.22 -5.68 -0.07
N ASP A 98 9.20 -5.89 0.80
CA ASP A 98 9.00 -5.64 2.24
C ASP A 98 8.66 -4.17 2.53
N THR A 99 7.77 -3.99 3.51
CA THR A 99 7.37 -2.70 4.07
C THR A 99 7.36 -2.77 5.60
N ARG A 100 7.41 -1.60 6.24
CA ARG A 100 7.47 -1.43 7.70
C ARG A 100 6.46 -0.35 8.10
N PRO A 101 5.15 -0.69 8.19
CA PRO A 101 4.12 0.27 8.51
C PRO A 101 4.37 0.90 9.89
N HIS A 102 4.05 2.19 10.01
CA HIS A 102 4.19 2.91 11.26
C HIS A 102 3.07 3.95 11.39
N LEU A 103 2.47 4.03 12.58
CA LEU A 103 1.51 5.07 12.93
C LEU A 103 2.24 6.14 13.76
N ILE A 104 2.49 7.29 13.17
CA ILE A 104 3.18 8.40 13.84
C ILE A 104 2.29 8.93 14.97
N GLY A 105 2.79 8.88 16.21
CA GLY A 105 2.08 9.34 17.40
C GLY A 105 1.00 8.39 17.94
N GLY A 106 0.93 7.17 17.40
CA GLY A 106 0.09 6.09 17.95
C GLY A 106 0.74 5.35 19.13
#